data_AF-A0A7W0S1F6-F1
#
_entry.id   AF-A0A7W0S1F6-F1
#
_cell.length_a   1.000
_cell.length_b   1.000
_cell.length_c   1.000
_cell.angle_alpha   90.00
_cell.angle_beta   90.00
_cell.angle_gamma   90.00
#
_symmetry.space_group_name_H-M   'P 1'
#
loop_
_entity.id
_entity.type
_entity.pdbx_description
1 polymer ?
#
loop_
_entity_poly.entity_id
_entity_poly.type
_entity_poly.pdbx_seq_one_letter_code
_entity_poly.pdbx_strand_id
1 'polypeptide(L)' 'MADELRIYERPTLERPVLIGAFRGWNDGGQAATLAAGYLARSWEAEKFAEIDPELFVDFQATRPL' A
#
# COMPACT_ATOMS: atom_id res chain seq x y z
N MET A 1 -10.75 5.13 19.58
CA MET A 1 -9.29 5.03 19.35
C MET A 1 -9.14 4.53 17.94
N ALA A 2 -8.25 5.17 17.21
CA ALA A 2 -8.17 5.25 15.76
C ALA A 2 -8.07 3.83 15.13
N ASP A 3 -9.06 3.46 14.29
CA ASP A 3 -9.27 2.12 13.69
C ASP A 3 -8.87 2.12 12.20
N GLU A 4 -7.94 3.01 11.82
CA GLU A 4 -7.58 3.28 10.42
C GLU A 4 -6.76 2.15 9.81
N LEU A 5 -6.18 1.26 10.61
CA LEU A 5 -5.46 0.09 10.12
C LEU A 5 -6.30 -1.16 10.32
N ARG A 6 -6.89 -1.65 9.25
CA ARG A 6 -7.64 -2.91 9.23
C ARG A 6 -6.68 -4.06 8.96
N ILE A 7 -6.46 -4.90 9.97
CA ILE A 7 -5.58 -6.08 9.87
C ILE A 7 -6.45 -7.32 9.69
N TYR A 8 -6.30 -8.02 8.57
CA TYR A 8 -7.00 -9.28 8.28
C TYR A 8 -6.22 -10.48 8.82
N GLU A 9 -4.89 -10.43 8.69
CA GLU A 9 -3.99 -11.49 9.14
C GLU A 9 -2.71 -10.88 9.72
N ARG A 10 -2.09 -11.58 10.68
CA ARG A 10 -0.79 -11.23 11.25
C ARG A 10 0.24 -12.30 10.88
N PRO A 11 0.96 -12.16 9.75
CA PRO A 11 1.95 -13.15 9.35
C PRO A 11 3.10 -13.19 10.36
N THR A 12 3.64 -14.39 10.58
CA THR A 12 4.85 -14.57 11.40
C THR A 12 6.07 -14.41 10.50
N LEU A 13 6.84 -13.35 10.72
CA LEU A 13 8.01 -13.00 9.90
C LEU A 13 9.25 -12.88 10.79
N GLU A 14 10.37 -13.42 10.35
CA GLU A 14 11.66 -13.24 11.02
C GLU A 14 12.45 -12.13 10.32
N ARG A 15 12.58 -10.97 10.98
CA ARG A 15 13.33 -9.79 10.49
C ARG A 15 12.98 -9.38 9.05
N PRO A 16 11.70 -9.10 8.75
CA PRO A 16 11.28 -8.75 7.39
C PRO A 16 11.81 -7.38 6.95
N VAL A 17 11.94 -7.21 5.63
CA VAL A 17 12.14 -5.90 4.98
C VAL A 17 10.80 -5.41 4.44
N LEU A 18 10.45 -4.15 4.74
CA LEU A 18 9.28 -3.50 4.17
C LEU A 18 9.66 -2.76 2.88
N ILE A 19 8.95 -3.05 1.79
CA ILE A 19 9.03 -2.30 0.54
C ILE A 19 7.75 -1.48 0.40
N GLY A 20 7.89 -0.15 0.37
CA GLY A 20 6.75 0.78 0.23
C GLY A 20 6.87 1.62 -1.04
N ALA A 21 5.76 1.81 -1.74
CA ALA A 21 5.65 2.73 -2.87
C ALA A 21 4.35 3.52 -2.76
N PHE A 22 4.44 4.82 -3.04
CA PHE A 22 3.34 5.76 -2.94
C PHE A 22 3.14 6.44 -4.29
N ARG A 23 1.90 6.48 -4.77
CA ARG A 23 1.53 7.26 -5.95
C ARG A 23 1.62 8.76 -5.63
N GLY A 24 1.92 9.57 -6.63
CA GLY A 24 1.91 11.03 -6.52
C GLY A 24 3.27 11.65 -6.82
N TRP A 25 3.64 12.68 -6.06
CA TRP A 25 4.78 13.54 -6.37
C TRP A 25 6.13 12.80 -6.45
N ASN A 26 6.33 11.79 -5.60
CA ASN A 26 7.57 10.99 -5.56
C ASN A 26 7.61 9.87 -6.62
N ASP A 27 6.58 9.72 -7.45
CA ASP A 27 6.40 8.59 -8.37
C ASP A 27 6.37 9.04 -9.84
N GLY A 28 7.40 9.80 -10.23
CA GLY A 28 7.58 10.26 -11.61
C GLY A 28 7.61 9.08 -12.59
N GLY A 29 6.78 9.15 -13.63
CA GLY A 29 6.63 8.06 -14.60
C GLY A 29 6.08 6.75 -13.99
N GLN A 30 5.49 6.81 -12.80
CA GLN A 30 4.97 5.65 -12.05
C GLN A 30 6.05 4.61 -11.70
N ALA A 31 7.33 5.00 -11.69
CA ALA A 31 8.43 4.05 -11.56
C ALA A 31 8.38 3.25 -10.26
N ALA A 32 8.10 3.90 -9.12
CA ALA A 32 8.06 3.24 -7.83
C ALA A 32 6.84 2.33 -7.69
N THR A 33 5.66 2.79 -8.09
CA THR A 33 4.42 2.01 -7.91
C THR A 33 4.32 0.87 -8.90
N LEU A 34 4.85 1.02 -10.13
CA LEU A 34 5.01 -0.08 -11.08
C LEU A 34 6.03 -1.12 -10.58
N ALA A 35 7.17 -0.69 -10.02
CA ALA A 35 8.17 -1.60 -9.47
C ALA A 35 7.62 -2.41 -8.28
N ALA A 36 6.99 -1.75 -7.30
CA ALA A 36 6.38 -2.44 -6.16
C ALA A 36 5.25 -3.37 -6.61
N GLY A 37 4.39 -2.94 -7.54
CA GLY A 37 3.35 -3.77 -8.11
C GLY A 37 3.89 -4.97 -8.90
N TYR A 38 5.02 -4.82 -9.59
CA TYR A 38 5.72 -5.92 -10.23
C TYR A 38 6.21 -6.95 -9.21
N LEU A 39 6.91 -6.52 -8.15
CA LEU A 39 7.38 -7.41 -7.08
C LEU A 39 6.22 -8.15 -6.41
N ALA A 40 5.14 -7.45 -6.08
CA ALA A 40 3.96 -8.07 -5.48
C ALA A 40 3.36 -9.18 -6.35
N ARG A 41 3.27 -8.96 -7.68
CA ARG A 41 2.79 -9.99 -8.61
C ARG A 41 3.78 -11.15 -8.75
N SER A 42 5.08 -10.84 -8.88
CA SER A 42 6.11 -11.86 -9.07
C SER A 42 6.35 -12.75 -7.85
N TRP A 43 6.05 -12.25 -6.65
CA TRP A 43 6.15 -13.01 -5.39
C TRP A 43 4.81 -13.52 -4.87
N GLU A 44 3.72 -13.34 -5.63
CA GLU A 44 2.38 -13.78 -5.24
C GLU A 44 1.99 -13.22 -3.85
N ALA A 45 2.28 -11.94 -3.62
CA ALA A 45 2.08 -11.31 -2.33
C ALA A 45 0.61 -11.34 -1.88
N GLU A 46 0.38 -11.72 -0.62
CA GLU A 46 -0.94 -11.83 -0.03
C GLU A 46 -1.30 -10.58 0.79
N LYS A 47 -2.56 -10.14 0.67
CA LYS A 47 -3.07 -8.98 1.42
C LYS A 47 -3.35 -9.36 2.87
N PHE A 48 -2.59 -8.80 3.81
CA PHE A 48 -2.80 -9.04 5.25
C PHE A 48 -3.36 -7.82 6.00
N ALA A 49 -3.30 -6.61 5.42
CA ALA A 49 -3.82 -5.39 6.02
C ALA A 49 -4.23 -4.32 4.97
N GLU A 50 -4.99 -3.32 5.41
CA GLU A 50 -5.42 -2.15 4.64
C GLU A 50 -5.44 -0.89 5.54
N ILE A 51 -5.03 0.26 4.99
CA ILE A 51 -5.20 1.57 5.62
C ILE A 51 -6.48 2.19 5.09
N ASP A 52 -7.41 2.53 5.99
CA ASP A 52 -8.63 3.26 5.69
C ASP A 52 -8.28 4.65 5.14
N PRO A 53 -8.64 4.98 3.89
CA PRO A 53 -8.24 6.22 3.26
C PRO A 53 -8.96 7.46 3.81
N GLU A 54 -10.03 7.32 4.58
CA GLU A 54 -10.92 8.42 5.02
C GLU A 54 -10.16 9.63 5.59
N LEU A 55 -9.11 9.39 6.39
CA LEU A 55 -8.33 10.46 7.02
C LEU A 55 -7.10 10.89 6.21
N PHE A 56 -6.75 10.18 5.14
CA PHE A 56 -5.48 10.36 4.43
C PHE A 56 -5.61 10.74 2.97
N VAL A 57 -6.81 10.60 2.38
CA VAL A 57 -7.04 10.88 0.97
C VAL A 57 -8.10 11.97 0.83
N ASP A 58 -7.72 13.06 0.14
CA ASP A 58 -8.70 14.00 -0.39
C ASP A 58 -9.35 13.38 -1.63
N PHE A 59 -10.59 12.90 -1.47
CA PHE A 59 -11.34 12.27 -2.56
C PHE A 59 -11.84 13.24 -3.63
N GLN A 60 -11.81 14.56 -3.37
CA GLN A 60 -12.11 15.56 -4.40
C GLN A 60 -10.93 15.69 -5.37
N ALA A 61 -9.70 15.65 -4.83
CA ALA A 61 -8.46 15.67 -5.60
C ALA A 61 -8.14 14.30 -6.23
N THR A 62 -8.38 13.20 -5.50
CA THR A 62 -8.10 11.82 -5.93
C THR A 62 -9.39 11.03 -5.98
N ARG A 63 -10.05 11.02 -7.14
CA ARG A 63 -11.32 10.32 -7.32
C ARG A 63 -11.09 8.81 -7.52
N PRO A 64 -11.74 7.94 -6.71
CA PRO A 64 -11.78 6.51 -6.98
C PRO A 64 -12.45 6.26 -8.35
N LEU A 65 -11.94 5.28 -9.11
CA LEU A 65 -12.57 4.77 -10.33
C LEU A 65 -13.60 3.68 -10.01
#